data_AF-A0A7M3ZX65-F1
#
_entry.id   AF-A0A7M3ZX65-F1
#
_cell.length_a   1.000
_cell.length_b   1.000
_cell.length_c   1.000
_cell.angle_alpha   90.00
_cell.angle_beta   90.00
_cell.angle_gamma   90.00
#
_symmetry.space_group_name_H-M   'P 1'
#
loop_
_entity.id
_entity.type
_entity.pdbx_description
1 polymer ?
#
loop_
_entity_poly.entity_id
_entity_poly.type
_entity_poly.pdbx_seq_one_letter_code
_entity_poly.pdbx_strand_id
1 'polypeptide(L)'
;MDTYAFSPENDVVDVSMTKDGVVLLIGKLPNADVEAQNVEWTQLMAGQIRLDWTPTGDLSNPYVGGWNVYKMAGVSGTTVFPETSTGINENIWEELTMSSLVQTLPLSDDTWVDPAALETGICASYAILPIDREGNPNLQAANITRVDGSAGQLCGDAVPPSTTVVNLRHTVTYTNDTACFEQMQDWSHCYEVDLKWTWPNHEPQGNITWNLYRVETAPSNVDLKFIEPIYSGLQGVPGEENVLTQSGMERDGVKPYRTYYYILAPVDSVGNELMDANYVNTPDDTNIVRVHITDQWWSYNQHLIPPEPEPPEPPLGIPWLQQLNDDMQSEEFQLSGGVLLATIVLNFILLPLLLRRRKRLKRVMEARKRNAAMASMNEFDDFFE
;
A
#
# COMPACT_ATOMS: atom_id res chain seq x y z
N MET A 1 42.27 43.69 -61.85
CA MET A 1 41.92 42.29 -61.50
C MET A 1 41.65 42.33 -60.02
N ASP A 2 40.54 41.75 -59.57
CA ASP A 2 40.23 41.72 -58.15
C ASP A 2 41.17 40.71 -57.48
N THR A 3 41.71 41.05 -56.32
CA THR A 3 42.68 40.22 -55.60
C THR A 3 42.35 40.17 -54.13
N TYR A 4 42.66 39.05 -53.49
CA TYR A 4 42.58 38.91 -52.04
C TYR A 4 43.85 38.25 -51.52
N ALA A 5 44.27 38.62 -50.31
CA ALA A 5 45.37 38.00 -49.59
C ALA A 5 44.99 37.84 -48.11
N PHE A 6 45.26 36.66 -47.56
CA PHE A 6 45.16 36.41 -46.13
C PHE A 6 46.52 36.69 -45.48
N SER A 7 46.53 37.21 -44.27
CA SER A 7 47.71 37.24 -43.43
C SER A 7 48.23 35.81 -43.18
N PRO A 8 49.51 35.62 -42.85
CA PRO A 8 50.06 34.30 -42.51
C PRO A 8 49.32 33.60 -41.36
N GLU A 9 48.71 34.36 -40.46
CA GLU A 9 47.94 33.87 -39.30
C GLU A 9 46.43 33.75 -39.59
N ASN A 10 45.99 34.08 -40.81
CA ASN A 10 44.58 34.10 -41.25
C ASN A 10 43.65 34.99 -40.41
N ASP A 11 44.19 35.96 -39.68
CA ASP A 11 43.48 36.91 -38.83
C ASP A 11 43.06 38.20 -39.58
N VAL A 12 43.72 38.50 -40.71
CA VAL A 12 43.45 39.69 -41.55
C VAL A 12 43.30 39.28 -43.00
N VAL A 13 42.32 39.87 -43.68
CA VAL A 13 42.08 39.72 -45.12
C VAL A 13 42.17 41.07 -45.80
N ASP A 14 43.11 41.19 -46.74
CA ASP A 14 43.24 42.33 -47.63
C ASP A 14 42.51 42.02 -48.95
N VAL A 15 41.46 42.79 -49.26
CA VAL A 15 40.70 42.65 -50.52
C VAL A 15 40.85 43.93 -51.34
N SER A 16 41.29 43.77 -52.59
CA SER A 16 41.33 44.85 -53.59
C SER A 16 40.33 44.54 -54.70
N MET A 17 39.31 45.39 -54.81
CA MET A 17 38.27 45.29 -55.83
C MET A 17 38.39 46.44 -56.84
N THR A 18 38.19 46.13 -58.12
CA THR A 18 38.25 47.10 -59.22
C THR A 18 36.90 47.73 -59.55
N LYS A 19 35.82 47.23 -58.94
CA LYS A 19 34.44 47.73 -59.03
C LYS A 19 33.71 47.46 -57.71
N ASP A 20 32.63 48.20 -57.46
CA ASP A 20 31.75 47.94 -56.33
C ASP A 20 31.14 46.53 -56.44
N GLY A 21 31.11 45.80 -55.32
CA GLY A 21 30.60 44.44 -55.25
C GLY A 21 30.43 43.96 -53.81
N VAL A 22 29.99 42.71 -53.66
CA VAL A 22 29.77 42.08 -52.34
C VAL A 22 30.91 41.10 -52.08
N VAL A 23 31.52 41.20 -50.90
CA VAL A 23 32.50 40.24 -50.38
C VAL A 23 31.79 39.28 -49.44
N LEU A 24 31.91 37.97 -49.70
CA LEU A 24 31.44 36.92 -48.80
C LEU A 24 32.65 36.29 -48.11
N LEU A 25 32.69 36.36 -46.79
CA LEU A 25 33.67 35.68 -45.95
C LEU A 25 33.02 34.42 -45.39
N ILE A 26 33.61 33.25 -45.68
CA ILE A 26 33.18 31.97 -45.15
C ILE A 26 34.31 31.44 -44.27
N GLY A 27 34.06 31.34 -42.97
CA GLY A 27 34.95 30.69 -42.02
C GLY A 27 34.45 29.28 -41.72
N LYS A 28 35.36 28.38 -41.35
CA LYS A 28 35.01 27.10 -40.72
C LYS A 28 35.23 27.26 -39.22
N LEU A 29 34.21 26.98 -38.42
CA LEU A 29 34.37 26.94 -36.98
C LEU A 29 35.37 25.83 -36.61
N PRO A 30 36.33 26.09 -35.71
CA PRO A 30 37.17 25.02 -35.18
C PRO A 30 36.31 24.06 -34.36
N ASN A 31 36.74 22.80 -34.26
CA ASN A 31 36.08 21.83 -33.38
C ASN A 31 36.12 22.37 -31.93
N ALA A 32 35.08 22.06 -31.16
CA ALA A 32 35.07 22.34 -29.73
C ALA A 32 36.22 21.58 -29.04
N ASP A 33 37.20 22.32 -28.51
CA ASP A 33 38.35 21.80 -27.76
C ASP A 33 37.98 21.71 -26.27
N VAL A 34 36.94 20.93 -26.00
CA VAL A 34 36.34 20.73 -24.68
C VAL A 34 36.00 19.25 -24.54
N GLU A 35 36.17 18.67 -23.36
CA GLU A 35 35.86 17.26 -23.11
C GLU A 35 35.08 17.09 -21.80
N ALA A 36 34.17 16.12 -21.78
CA ALA A 36 33.54 15.65 -20.55
C ALA A 36 34.39 14.52 -19.98
N GLN A 37 35.19 14.77 -18.95
CA GLN A 37 36.03 13.75 -18.31
C GLN A 37 35.35 13.18 -17.06
N ASN A 38 35.82 12.01 -16.60
CA ASN A 38 35.29 11.35 -15.40
C ASN A 38 33.76 11.22 -15.43
N VAL A 39 33.22 10.71 -16.54
CA VAL A 39 31.78 10.45 -16.67
C VAL A 39 31.41 9.31 -15.73
N GLU A 40 30.84 9.68 -14.59
CA GLU A 40 30.32 8.80 -13.55
C GLU A 40 28.81 8.73 -13.65
N TRP A 41 28.24 7.68 -13.05
CA TRP A 41 26.81 7.47 -13.05
C TRP A 41 26.34 7.02 -11.66
N THR A 42 25.11 7.41 -11.33
CA THR A 42 24.43 7.01 -10.10
C THR A 42 23.04 6.53 -10.43
N GLN A 43 22.67 5.36 -9.90
CA GLN A 43 21.29 4.88 -9.90
C GLN A 43 20.45 5.70 -8.92
N LEU A 44 19.25 6.06 -9.35
CA LEU A 44 18.24 6.74 -8.55
C LEU A 44 16.96 5.92 -8.55
N MET A 45 16.04 6.27 -7.65
CA MET A 45 14.74 5.63 -7.49
C MET A 45 13.97 5.52 -8.81
N ALA A 46 13.09 4.53 -8.88
CA ALA A 46 12.19 4.25 -10.01
C ALA A 46 12.93 4.06 -11.35
N GLY A 47 14.19 3.60 -11.32
CA GLY A 47 14.99 3.33 -12.50
C GLY A 47 15.63 4.56 -13.14
N GLN A 48 15.64 5.70 -12.44
CA GLN A 48 16.31 6.90 -12.92
C GLN A 48 17.84 6.75 -12.89
N ILE A 49 18.51 7.41 -13.84
CA ILE A 49 19.97 7.45 -13.92
C ILE A 49 20.40 8.91 -13.90
N ARG A 50 21.40 9.21 -13.07
CA ARG A 50 22.12 10.47 -13.07
C ARG A 50 23.51 10.26 -13.63
N LEU A 51 23.94 11.17 -14.49
CA LEU A 51 25.30 11.28 -15.00
C LEU A 51 25.96 12.51 -14.41
N ASP A 52 27.22 12.37 -14.01
CA ASP A 52 28.05 13.45 -13.52
C ASP A 52 29.39 13.42 -14.27
N TRP A 53 29.91 14.58 -14.68
CA TRP A 53 31.18 14.67 -15.40
C TRP A 53 31.95 15.93 -15.01
N THR A 54 33.22 15.98 -15.39
CA THR A 54 34.09 17.14 -15.22
C THR A 54 34.37 17.79 -16.58
N PRO A 55 33.84 19.00 -16.85
CA PRO A 55 34.23 19.79 -18.01
C PRO A 55 35.74 20.12 -18.00
N THR A 56 36.45 19.83 -19.08
CA THR A 56 37.86 20.21 -19.29
C THR A 56 38.08 20.82 -20.68
N GLY A 57 39.22 21.49 -20.90
CA GLY A 57 39.54 22.17 -22.17
C GLY A 57 39.27 23.68 -22.15
N ASP A 58 38.97 24.27 -23.32
CA ASP A 58 38.69 25.70 -23.47
C ASP A 58 37.21 26.03 -23.23
N LEU A 59 36.83 26.03 -21.95
CA LEU A 59 35.47 26.36 -21.49
C LEU A 59 35.10 27.85 -21.67
N SER A 60 36.06 28.70 -22.03
CA SER A 60 35.86 30.14 -22.21
C SER A 60 35.50 30.52 -23.65
N ASN A 61 35.63 29.58 -24.58
CA ASN A 61 35.44 29.81 -26.00
C ASN A 61 33.95 30.02 -26.33
N PRO A 62 33.57 31.20 -26.86
CA PRO A 62 32.17 31.49 -27.22
C PRO A 62 31.65 30.68 -28.42
N TYR A 63 32.52 29.92 -29.10
CA TYR A 63 32.16 29.04 -30.19
C TYR A 63 31.82 27.61 -29.74
N VAL A 64 31.98 27.28 -28.45
CA VAL A 64 31.50 26.02 -27.87
C VAL A 64 30.02 26.20 -27.49
N GLY A 65 29.15 25.36 -28.05
CA GLY A 65 27.71 25.44 -27.87
C GLY A 65 27.20 24.76 -26.60
N GLY A 66 27.94 23.77 -26.08
CA GLY A 66 27.57 23.01 -24.88
C GLY A 66 27.83 21.51 -25.03
N TRP A 67 26.89 20.71 -24.54
CA TRP A 67 26.96 19.24 -24.56
C TRP A 67 25.75 18.62 -25.26
N ASN A 68 25.96 17.55 -26.00
CA ASN A 68 24.90 16.64 -26.39
C ASN A 68 25.01 15.35 -25.58
N VAL A 69 23.90 14.94 -24.99
CA VAL A 69 23.76 13.65 -24.32
C VAL A 69 23.02 12.69 -25.25
N TYR A 70 23.65 11.57 -25.53
CA TYR A 70 23.11 10.49 -26.35
C TYR A 70 22.81 9.27 -25.48
N LYS A 71 21.71 8.57 -25.78
CA LYS A 71 21.25 7.38 -25.06
C LYS A 71 20.84 6.30 -26.05
N MET A 72 21.34 5.10 -25.80
CA MET A 72 20.88 3.88 -26.47
C MET A 72 20.32 2.95 -25.41
N ALA A 73 18.99 2.80 -25.37
CA ALA A 73 18.30 1.95 -24.41
C ALA A 73 17.72 0.71 -25.08
N GLY A 74 17.79 -0.42 -24.39
CA GLY A 74 17.26 -1.68 -24.86
C GLY A 74 17.31 -2.75 -23.78
N VAL A 75 16.93 -3.98 -24.14
CA VAL A 75 17.09 -5.13 -23.24
C VAL A 75 18.57 -5.31 -22.91
N SER A 76 18.89 -5.74 -21.69
CA SER A 76 20.27 -6.01 -21.28
C SER A 76 21.03 -6.89 -22.30
N GLY A 77 22.25 -6.49 -22.64
CA GLY A 77 23.09 -7.15 -23.64
C GLY A 77 22.87 -6.67 -25.08
N THR A 78 22.18 -5.55 -25.27
CA THR A 78 22.00 -4.90 -26.58
C THR A 78 23.18 -3.97 -26.91
N THR A 79 22.98 -3.05 -27.86
CA THR A 79 24.01 -2.15 -28.37
C THR A 79 24.49 -1.16 -27.30
N VAL A 80 25.79 -0.86 -27.34
CA VAL A 80 26.49 0.11 -26.48
C VAL A 80 27.29 1.07 -27.33
N PHE A 81 27.58 2.25 -26.80
CA PHE A 81 28.60 3.11 -27.39
C PHE A 81 29.98 2.43 -27.27
N PRO A 82 30.76 2.32 -28.36
CA PRO A 82 32.08 1.71 -28.34
C PRO A 82 33.05 2.43 -27.41
N GLU A 83 34.04 1.70 -26.89
CA GLU A 83 35.10 2.26 -26.06
C GLU A 83 35.90 3.34 -26.81
N THR A 84 36.14 4.48 -26.15
CA THR A 84 36.79 5.66 -26.75
C THR A 84 38.29 5.72 -26.51
N SER A 85 38.80 5.02 -25.48
CA SER A 85 40.23 5.02 -25.12
C SER A 85 41.17 4.43 -26.18
N THR A 86 40.66 3.57 -27.07
CA THR A 86 41.43 3.01 -28.19
C THR A 86 41.34 3.81 -29.49
N GLY A 87 40.69 4.98 -29.44
CA GLY A 87 40.39 5.82 -30.59
C GLY A 87 38.97 5.60 -31.13
N ILE A 88 38.48 6.61 -31.85
CA ILE A 88 37.09 6.73 -32.30
C ILE A 88 37.01 6.53 -33.82
N ASN A 89 36.14 5.61 -34.25
CA ASN A 89 35.80 5.44 -35.66
C ASN A 89 34.60 6.33 -36.00
N GLU A 90 34.85 7.44 -36.69
CA GLU A 90 33.82 8.45 -37.00
C GLU A 90 32.60 7.87 -37.71
N ASN A 91 32.78 6.98 -38.69
CA ASN A 91 31.64 6.41 -39.42
C ASN A 91 30.66 5.65 -38.50
N ILE A 92 31.19 4.94 -37.50
CA ILE A 92 30.38 4.20 -36.53
C ILE A 92 29.68 5.21 -35.60
N TRP A 93 30.40 6.21 -35.12
CA TRP A 93 29.86 7.21 -34.21
C TRP A 93 28.83 8.12 -34.87
N GLU A 94 28.98 8.47 -36.15
CA GLU A 94 27.96 9.15 -36.94
C GLU A 94 26.67 8.32 -36.97
N GLU A 95 26.75 7.02 -37.27
CA GLU A 95 25.57 6.14 -37.29
C GLU A 95 24.90 6.04 -35.91
N LEU A 96 25.69 5.87 -34.85
CA LEU A 96 25.17 5.74 -33.49
C LEU A 96 24.54 7.04 -32.99
N THR A 97 25.11 8.20 -33.32
CA THR A 97 24.62 9.52 -32.86
C THR A 97 23.43 10.05 -33.66
N MET A 98 23.19 9.54 -34.87
CA MET A 98 22.10 10.00 -35.75
C MET A 98 20.69 9.94 -35.13
N SER A 99 20.42 8.98 -34.24
CA SER A 99 19.08 8.77 -33.67
C SER A 99 19.04 8.57 -32.16
N SER A 100 20.18 8.73 -31.49
CA SER A 100 20.30 8.52 -30.03
C SER A 100 20.36 9.81 -29.22
N LEU A 101 20.28 10.99 -29.86
CA LEU A 101 20.30 12.26 -29.14
C LEU A 101 19.08 12.38 -28.23
N VAL A 102 19.32 12.64 -26.94
CA VAL A 102 18.24 12.86 -25.95
C VAL A 102 18.09 14.34 -25.66
N GLN A 103 19.19 15.01 -25.35
CA GLN A 103 19.15 16.37 -24.86
C GLN A 103 20.45 17.12 -25.18
N THR A 104 20.29 18.42 -25.45
CA THR A 104 21.39 19.38 -25.53
C THR A 104 21.41 20.21 -24.25
N LEU A 105 22.59 20.36 -23.65
CA LEU A 105 22.82 21.05 -22.38
C LEU A 105 23.79 22.23 -22.58
N PRO A 106 23.66 23.31 -21.81
CA PRO A 106 24.63 24.39 -21.80
C PRO A 106 26.00 23.91 -21.30
N LEU A 107 27.06 24.60 -21.72
CA LEU A 107 28.44 24.28 -21.36
C LEU A 107 28.71 24.34 -19.84
N SER A 108 27.91 25.12 -19.10
CA SER A 108 28.01 25.24 -17.64
C SER A 108 27.56 24.00 -16.88
N ASP A 109 26.86 23.08 -17.53
CA ASP A 109 26.34 21.88 -16.88
C ASP A 109 27.45 20.83 -16.73
N ASP A 110 27.49 20.23 -15.55
CA ASP A 110 28.38 19.14 -15.13
C ASP A 110 27.60 17.91 -14.63
N THR A 111 26.27 17.97 -14.69
CA THR A 111 25.36 16.92 -14.23
C THR A 111 24.11 16.86 -15.09
N TRP A 112 23.55 15.66 -15.24
CA TRP A 112 22.33 15.42 -15.99
C TRP A 112 21.57 14.23 -15.43
N VAL A 113 20.25 14.37 -15.28
CA VAL A 113 19.36 13.27 -14.89
C VAL A 113 18.55 12.87 -16.11
N ASP A 114 18.53 11.58 -16.41
CA ASP A 114 17.75 11.03 -17.50
C ASP A 114 16.26 11.31 -17.30
N PRO A 115 15.61 12.06 -18.22
CA PRO A 115 14.18 12.37 -18.09
C PRO A 115 13.30 11.13 -18.26
N ALA A 116 13.81 10.05 -18.87
CA ALA A 116 13.09 8.82 -19.10
C ALA A 116 13.71 7.68 -18.27
N ALA A 117 13.11 7.42 -17.11
CA ALA A 117 13.50 6.34 -16.22
C ALA A 117 13.48 4.97 -16.95
N LEU A 118 14.42 4.10 -16.59
CA LEU A 118 14.57 2.79 -17.20
C LEU A 118 13.64 1.78 -16.52
N GLU A 119 12.77 1.15 -17.31
CA GLU A 119 11.93 0.06 -16.86
C GLU A 119 12.76 -1.18 -16.48
N THR A 120 12.19 -2.06 -15.66
CA THR A 120 12.83 -3.32 -15.25
C THR A 120 13.27 -4.15 -16.46
N GLY A 121 14.56 -4.48 -16.51
CA GLY A 121 15.17 -5.26 -17.60
C GLY A 121 15.61 -4.44 -18.81
N ILE A 122 15.36 -3.12 -18.80
CA ILE A 122 15.89 -2.18 -19.79
C ILE A 122 17.14 -1.52 -19.22
N CYS A 123 18.21 -1.53 -20.02
CA CYS A 123 19.47 -0.89 -19.70
C CYS A 123 19.85 0.09 -20.80
N ALA A 124 20.64 1.10 -20.46
CA ALA A 124 21.02 2.16 -21.38
C ALA A 124 22.52 2.42 -21.38
N SER A 125 23.07 2.67 -22.56
CA SER A 125 24.42 3.19 -22.75
C SER A 125 24.33 4.68 -23.05
N TYR A 126 25.18 5.50 -22.40
CA TYR A 126 25.18 6.94 -22.59
C TYR A 126 26.52 7.41 -23.16
N ALA A 127 26.45 8.46 -23.98
CA ALA A 127 27.61 9.21 -24.45
C ALA A 127 27.37 10.71 -24.30
N ILE A 128 28.41 11.43 -23.91
CA ILE A 128 28.42 12.89 -23.77
C ILE A 128 29.46 13.43 -24.75
N LEU A 129 29.03 14.30 -25.65
CA LEU A 129 29.89 14.93 -26.64
C LEU A 129 29.77 16.45 -26.54
N PRO A 130 30.89 17.18 -26.61
CA PRO A 130 30.84 18.63 -26.78
C PRO A 130 30.28 18.97 -28.18
N ILE A 131 29.62 20.11 -28.27
CA ILE A 131 29.11 20.66 -29.53
C ILE A 131 29.69 22.03 -29.82
N ASP A 132 29.81 22.38 -31.10
CA ASP A 132 30.06 23.75 -31.51
C ASP A 132 28.78 24.61 -31.38
N ARG A 133 28.91 25.91 -31.64
CA ARG A 133 27.79 26.87 -31.59
C ARG A 133 26.69 26.60 -32.62
N GLU A 134 26.98 25.84 -33.68
CA GLU A 134 25.99 25.40 -34.67
C GLU A 134 25.26 24.11 -34.25
N GLY A 135 25.72 23.48 -33.17
CA GLY A 135 25.17 22.24 -32.63
C GLY A 135 25.80 20.98 -33.21
N ASN A 136 26.89 21.09 -33.98
CA ASN A 136 27.58 19.93 -34.53
C ASN A 136 28.43 19.26 -33.43
N PRO A 137 28.29 17.95 -33.20
CA PRO A 137 29.06 17.24 -32.19
C PRO A 137 30.50 16.99 -32.64
N ASN A 138 31.46 17.21 -31.74
CA ASN A 138 32.84 16.77 -31.95
C ASN A 138 32.97 15.30 -31.51
N LEU A 139 32.83 14.38 -32.46
CA LEU A 139 32.86 12.93 -32.22
C LEU A 139 34.19 12.46 -31.60
N GLN A 140 35.32 13.12 -31.91
CA GLN A 140 36.63 12.75 -31.39
C GLN A 140 36.79 13.03 -29.89
N ALA A 141 35.93 13.88 -29.32
CA ALA A 141 35.91 14.23 -27.91
C ALA A 141 34.78 13.51 -27.14
N ALA A 142 34.24 12.41 -27.70
CA ALA A 142 33.18 11.66 -27.05
C ALA A 142 33.69 10.95 -25.79
N ASN A 143 32.89 10.99 -24.73
CA ASN A 143 33.06 10.14 -23.56
C ASN A 143 31.78 9.38 -23.26
N ILE A 144 31.93 8.22 -22.62
CA ILE A 144 30.87 7.25 -22.39
C ILE A 144 30.80 6.86 -20.92
N THR A 145 29.63 6.38 -20.52
CA THR A 145 29.46 5.67 -19.26
C THR A 145 30.10 4.28 -19.31
N ARG A 146 30.76 3.87 -18.22
CA ARG A 146 31.43 2.57 -18.11
C ARG A 146 30.88 1.75 -16.94
N VAL A 147 30.91 0.43 -17.09
CA VAL A 147 30.62 -0.56 -16.05
C VAL A 147 31.88 -1.41 -15.87
N ASP A 148 32.39 -1.50 -14.64
CA ASP A 148 33.64 -2.20 -14.33
C ASP A 148 34.83 -1.79 -15.23
N GLY A 149 34.90 -0.50 -15.56
CA GLY A 149 35.98 0.09 -16.37
C GLY A 149 35.87 -0.14 -17.88
N SER A 150 34.79 -0.78 -18.36
CA SER A 150 34.57 -1.03 -19.79
C SER A 150 33.27 -0.39 -20.28
N ALA A 151 33.20 -0.11 -21.58
CA ALA A 151 31.96 0.31 -22.25
C ALA A 151 30.83 -0.70 -21.94
N GLY A 152 29.71 -0.20 -21.40
CA GLY A 152 28.65 -1.06 -20.88
C GLY A 152 27.28 -0.37 -20.85
N GLN A 153 26.27 -1.16 -20.48
CA GLN A 153 24.90 -0.68 -20.27
C GLN A 153 24.64 -0.52 -18.78
N LEU A 154 24.04 0.62 -18.43
CA LEU A 154 23.57 0.94 -17.10
C LEU A 154 22.11 0.53 -16.99
N CYS A 155 21.80 -0.37 -16.07
CA CYS A 155 20.42 -0.74 -15.80
C CYS A 155 19.89 0.13 -14.68
N GLY A 156 18.68 0.67 -14.81
CA GLY A 156 18.00 1.33 -13.69
C GLY A 156 17.49 0.29 -12.70
N ASP A 157 17.32 0.69 -11.45
CA ASP A 157 16.56 -0.10 -10.47
C ASP A 157 15.20 0.55 -10.21
N ALA A 158 14.16 -0.04 -10.77
CA ALA A 158 12.77 0.39 -10.62
C ALA A 158 11.95 -0.56 -9.75
N VAL A 159 12.56 -1.63 -9.21
CA VAL A 159 11.82 -2.68 -8.49
C VAL A 159 11.99 -2.45 -6.99
N PRO A 160 10.90 -2.21 -6.24
CA PRO A 160 11.02 -2.12 -4.80
C PRO A 160 11.41 -3.48 -4.19
N PRO A 161 12.10 -3.47 -3.04
CA PRO A 161 12.49 -4.69 -2.36
C PRO A 161 11.27 -5.50 -1.94
N SER A 162 11.40 -6.83 -1.97
CA SER A 162 10.33 -7.78 -1.62
C SER A 162 10.56 -8.45 -0.27
N THR A 163 11.61 -8.03 0.42
CA THR A 163 12.02 -8.58 1.70
C THR A 163 10.96 -8.36 2.78
N THR A 164 10.77 -9.35 3.65
CA THR A 164 9.86 -9.26 4.78
C THR A 164 10.56 -9.48 6.11
N VAL A 165 10.11 -8.77 7.16
CA VAL A 165 10.65 -8.99 8.51
C VAL A 165 10.20 -10.32 9.08
N VAL A 166 10.91 -10.83 10.08
CA VAL A 166 10.58 -12.12 10.69
C VAL A 166 9.87 -11.90 12.03
N ASN A 167 8.78 -12.64 12.27
CA ASN A 167 8.07 -12.70 13.55
C ASN A 167 7.63 -11.32 14.08
N LEU A 168 7.05 -10.48 13.22
CA LEU A 168 6.44 -9.23 13.64
C LEU A 168 5.25 -9.50 14.57
N ARG A 169 5.35 -9.03 15.80
CA ARG A 169 4.37 -9.22 16.86
C ARG A 169 4.25 -7.97 17.71
N HIS A 170 3.19 -7.91 18.51
CA HIS A 170 2.93 -6.78 19.39
C HIS A 170 2.57 -7.22 20.80
N THR A 171 2.81 -6.34 21.76
CA THR A 171 2.25 -6.40 23.12
C THR A 171 1.67 -5.05 23.50
N VAL A 172 0.50 -5.06 24.13
CA VAL A 172 -0.17 -3.85 24.64
C VAL A 172 -0.06 -3.84 26.16
N THR A 173 0.50 -2.76 26.71
CA THR A 173 0.64 -2.56 28.15
C THR A 173 -0.21 -1.36 28.57
N TYR A 174 -1.02 -1.52 29.61
CA TYR A 174 -1.71 -0.41 30.28
C TYR A 174 -1.02 -0.10 31.60
N THR A 175 -0.75 1.17 31.87
CA THR A 175 -0.23 1.61 33.16
C THR A 175 -1.32 2.31 33.97
N ASN A 176 -1.61 1.78 35.16
CA ASN A 176 -2.50 2.41 36.14
C ASN A 176 -1.72 3.31 37.13
N ASP A 177 -0.51 3.73 36.75
CA ASP A 177 0.31 4.63 37.56
C ASP A 177 -0.28 6.05 37.52
N THR A 178 -0.43 6.67 38.69
CA THR A 178 -0.85 8.06 38.85
C THR A 178 0.06 9.02 38.09
N ALA A 179 1.34 8.68 37.87
CA ALA A 179 2.27 9.52 37.11
C ALA A 179 1.77 9.85 35.69
N CYS A 180 1.23 8.86 34.97
CA CYS A 180 0.70 9.10 33.62
C CYS A 180 -0.54 10.01 33.65
N PHE A 181 -1.45 9.73 34.58
CA PHE A 181 -2.67 10.52 34.74
C PHE A 181 -2.38 11.96 35.19
N GLU A 182 -1.42 12.18 36.08
CA GLU A 182 -1.02 13.52 36.51
C GLU A 182 -0.54 14.38 35.33
N GLN A 183 0.17 13.77 34.38
CA GLN A 183 0.67 14.47 33.20
C GLN A 183 -0.39 14.75 32.14
N MET A 184 -1.21 13.74 31.78
CA MET A 184 -2.16 13.83 30.67
C MET A 184 -3.57 14.24 31.09
N GLN A 185 -3.90 14.08 32.38
CA GLN A 185 -5.25 14.24 32.95
C GLN A 185 -6.31 13.35 32.27
N ASP A 186 -5.89 12.27 31.62
CA ASP A 186 -6.75 11.33 30.91
C ASP A 186 -6.08 9.95 30.80
N TRP A 187 -6.72 8.94 31.40
CA TRP A 187 -6.27 7.55 31.42
C TRP A 187 -6.24 6.90 30.04
N SER A 188 -6.96 7.45 29.05
CA SER A 188 -6.94 6.93 27.68
C SER A 188 -5.58 7.11 26.99
N HIS A 189 -4.68 7.93 27.55
CA HIS A 189 -3.29 8.08 27.08
C HIS A 189 -2.31 7.09 27.73
N CYS A 190 -2.72 6.34 28.76
CA CYS A 190 -1.82 5.50 29.56
C CYS A 190 -1.66 4.07 28.98
N TYR A 191 -1.53 4.00 27.66
CA TYR A 191 -1.34 2.77 26.91
C TYR A 191 -0.03 2.82 26.15
N GLU A 192 0.67 1.71 26.10
CA GLU A 192 1.89 1.53 25.32
C GLU A 192 1.75 0.30 24.43
N VAL A 193 2.17 0.43 23.18
CA VAL A 193 2.25 -0.68 22.23
C VAL A 193 3.70 -0.94 21.92
N ASP A 194 4.20 -2.11 22.30
CA ASP A 194 5.52 -2.58 21.91
C ASP A 194 5.40 -3.45 20.66
N LEU A 195 6.05 -3.02 19.59
CA LEU A 195 6.22 -3.79 18.37
C LEU A 195 7.56 -4.50 18.43
N LYS A 196 7.58 -5.79 18.13
CA LYS A 196 8.78 -6.61 18.15
C LYS A 196 8.90 -7.43 16.88
N TRP A 197 10.08 -7.41 16.26
CA TRP A 197 10.39 -8.19 15.06
C TRP A 197 11.87 -8.55 15.02
N THR A 198 12.26 -9.39 14.06
CA THR A 198 13.65 -9.76 13.79
C THR A 198 14.03 -9.29 12.40
N TRP A 199 15.21 -8.69 12.26
CA TRP A 199 15.70 -8.18 10.99
C TRP A 199 16.02 -9.34 10.02
N PRO A 200 15.55 -9.28 8.77
CA PRO A 200 15.87 -10.28 7.76
C PRO A 200 17.29 -10.09 7.21
N ASN A 201 17.75 -11.03 6.39
CA ASN A 201 18.97 -10.84 5.61
C ASN A 201 18.80 -9.69 4.61
N HIS A 202 19.89 -9.00 4.32
CA HIS A 202 19.94 -8.03 3.23
C HIS A 202 19.72 -8.70 1.87
N GLU A 203 19.24 -7.91 0.90
CA GLU A 203 19.12 -8.35 -0.48
C GLU A 203 20.50 -8.44 -1.15
N PRO A 204 20.68 -9.29 -2.18
CA PRO A 204 21.94 -9.37 -2.93
C PRO A 204 22.45 -8.03 -3.46
N GLN A 205 21.54 -7.09 -3.70
CA GLN A 205 21.77 -5.77 -4.26
C GLN A 205 22.28 -4.75 -3.24
N GLY A 206 22.13 -5.01 -1.94
CA GLY A 206 22.64 -4.11 -0.90
C GLY A 206 21.85 -4.12 0.40
N ASN A 207 22.24 -3.20 1.28
CA ASN A 207 21.60 -3.01 2.57
C ASN A 207 20.17 -2.48 2.40
N ILE A 208 19.28 -2.94 3.26
CA ILE A 208 17.87 -2.56 3.28
C ILE A 208 17.64 -1.70 4.52
N THR A 209 16.93 -0.59 4.33
CA THR A 209 16.38 0.23 5.42
C THR A 209 14.86 0.08 5.45
N TRP A 210 14.21 0.52 6.52
CA TRP A 210 12.79 0.29 6.73
C TRP A 210 12.08 1.55 7.19
N ASN A 211 10.89 1.77 6.65
CA ASN A 211 9.96 2.78 7.11
C ASN A 211 8.80 2.10 7.83
N LEU A 212 8.37 2.68 8.96
CA LEU A 212 7.22 2.20 9.71
C LEU A 212 6.07 3.17 9.53
N TYR A 213 4.94 2.66 9.06
CA TYR A 213 3.69 3.39 8.91
C TYR A 213 2.66 2.88 9.92
N ARG A 214 1.69 3.75 10.22
CA ARG A 214 0.56 3.41 11.09
C ARG A 214 -0.73 3.94 10.47
N VAL A 215 -1.70 3.05 10.29
CA VAL A 215 -3.04 3.40 9.79
C VAL A 215 -4.12 2.82 10.72
N GLU A 216 -5.28 3.47 10.80
CA GLU A 216 -6.39 2.99 11.65
C GLU A 216 -7.40 2.10 10.89
N THR A 217 -7.37 2.17 9.56
CA THR A 217 -8.21 1.34 8.69
C THR A 217 -7.40 0.18 8.14
N ALA A 218 -8.02 -1.01 8.06
CA ALA A 218 -7.38 -2.17 7.46
C ALA A 218 -6.88 -1.81 6.04
N PRO A 219 -5.57 -1.90 5.76
CA PRO A 219 -5.04 -1.52 4.46
C PRO A 219 -5.47 -2.57 3.44
N SER A 220 -6.17 -2.14 2.41
CA SER A 220 -6.57 -2.96 1.25
C SER A 220 -6.13 -2.22 -0.01
N ASN A 221 -4.97 -2.63 -0.54
CA ASN A 221 -4.34 -1.98 -1.68
C ASN A 221 -4.11 -0.48 -1.45
N VAL A 222 -3.57 -0.16 -0.26
CA VAL A 222 -3.25 1.22 0.14
C VAL A 222 -1.87 1.57 -0.39
N ASP A 223 -1.79 2.69 -1.10
CA ASP A 223 -0.53 3.30 -1.53
C ASP A 223 0.05 4.14 -0.39
N LEU A 224 1.17 3.69 0.16
CA LEU A 224 1.89 4.33 1.26
C LEU A 224 2.46 5.71 0.90
N LYS A 225 2.57 6.04 -0.39
CA LYS A 225 3.03 7.36 -0.85
C LYS A 225 2.23 8.53 -0.28
N PHE A 226 0.97 8.30 0.08
CA PHE A 226 0.06 9.31 0.62
C PHE A 226 0.03 9.34 2.15
N ILE A 227 0.85 8.52 2.81
CA ILE A 227 0.90 8.39 4.27
C ILE A 227 2.30 8.78 4.71
N GLU A 228 2.39 9.56 5.78
CA GLU A 228 3.69 9.89 6.37
C GLU A 228 4.14 8.74 7.29
N PRO A 229 5.38 8.26 7.17
CA PRO A 229 5.89 7.25 8.10
C PRO A 229 6.03 7.83 9.50
N ILE A 230 5.70 7.03 10.51
CA ILE A 230 5.95 7.38 11.92
C ILE A 230 7.44 7.26 12.28
N TYR A 231 8.16 6.39 11.59
CA TYR A 231 9.62 6.30 11.64
C TYR A 231 10.18 6.00 10.25
N SER A 232 11.29 6.64 9.90
CA SER A 232 11.98 6.43 8.62
C SER A 232 13.42 5.96 8.84
N GLY A 233 13.94 5.16 7.90
CA GLY A 233 15.36 4.77 7.89
C GLY A 233 15.77 3.85 9.05
N LEU A 234 14.84 3.03 9.54
CA LEU A 234 15.16 1.99 10.51
C LEU A 234 16.12 0.97 9.88
N GLN A 235 17.16 0.62 10.61
CA GLN A 235 18.18 -0.32 10.17
C GLN A 235 18.56 -1.24 11.33
N GLY A 236 19.01 -2.45 11.00
CA GLY A 236 19.54 -3.35 11.99
C GLY A 236 20.31 -4.51 11.37
N VAL A 237 20.98 -5.26 12.23
CA VAL A 237 21.81 -6.39 11.80
C VAL A 237 20.92 -7.62 11.56
N PRO A 238 21.07 -8.33 10.44
CA PRO A 238 20.32 -9.54 10.18
C PRO A 238 20.34 -10.54 11.34
N GLY A 239 19.15 -11.00 11.74
CA GLY A 239 18.96 -11.94 12.86
C GLY A 239 18.83 -11.29 14.24
N GLU A 240 19.09 -9.99 14.39
CA GLU A 240 18.83 -9.28 15.64
C GLU A 240 17.35 -8.95 15.82
N GLU A 241 16.88 -9.03 17.07
CA GLU A 241 15.54 -8.59 17.44
C GLU A 241 15.53 -7.08 17.69
N ASN A 242 14.52 -6.39 17.17
CA ASN A 242 14.24 -4.99 17.47
C ASN A 242 12.93 -4.87 18.25
N VAL A 243 12.87 -3.87 19.12
CA VAL A 243 11.65 -3.49 19.84
C VAL A 243 11.45 -1.99 19.68
N LEU A 244 10.25 -1.60 19.28
CA LEU A 244 9.83 -0.21 19.16
C LEU A 244 8.55 0.02 19.96
N THR A 245 8.59 0.98 20.87
CA THR A 245 7.46 1.35 21.72
C THR A 245 6.73 2.56 21.15
N GLN A 246 5.40 2.48 21.13
CA GLN A 246 4.49 3.57 20.77
C GLN A 246 3.67 3.95 21.99
N SER A 247 3.85 5.17 22.48
CA SER A 247 3.17 5.64 23.68
C SER A 247 1.89 6.40 23.35
N GLY A 248 0.86 6.18 24.16
CA GLY A 248 -0.38 6.96 24.12
C GLY A 248 -0.18 8.40 24.58
N MET A 249 0.91 8.71 25.27
CA MET A 249 1.24 10.06 25.75
C MET A 249 1.73 11.01 24.64
N GLU A 250 2.07 10.46 23.47
CA GLU A 250 2.47 11.24 22.31
C GLU A 250 1.27 12.01 21.71
N ARG A 251 1.55 13.08 20.95
CA ARG A 251 0.51 13.94 20.34
C ARG A 251 -0.44 13.16 19.43
N ASP A 252 0.09 12.18 18.72
CA ASP A 252 -0.67 11.22 17.92
C ASP A 252 -0.44 9.80 18.47
N GLY A 253 -0.53 9.66 19.79
CA GLY A 253 -0.27 8.40 20.48
C GLY A 253 -1.38 7.36 20.32
N VAL A 254 -1.08 6.13 20.73
CA VAL A 254 -2.05 5.04 20.76
C VAL A 254 -3.17 5.28 21.78
N LYS A 255 -4.35 4.69 21.52
CA LYS A 255 -5.58 4.92 22.28
C LYS A 255 -6.40 3.65 22.44
N PRO A 256 -7.12 3.46 23.56
CA PRO A 256 -8.04 2.34 23.71
C PRO A 256 -9.22 2.45 22.74
N TYR A 257 -9.86 1.32 22.48
CA TYR A 257 -10.96 1.13 21.53
C TYR A 257 -10.62 1.40 20.07
N ARG A 258 -9.34 1.62 19.75
CA ARG A 258 -8.86 1.77 18.38
C ARG A 258 -8.14 0.52 17.90
N THR A 259 -8.16 0.35 16.58
CA THR A 259 -7.36 -0.67 15.90
C THR A 259 -6.34 0.05 15.05
N TYR A 260 -5.08 -0.30 15.22
CA TYR A 260 -3.97 0.21 14.43
C TYR A 260 -3.39 -0.92 13.59
N TYR A 261 -2.96 -0.60 12.39
CA TYR A 261 -2.20 -1.46 11.51
C TYR A 261 -0.83 -0.83 11.36
N TYR A 262 0.19 -1.52 11.86
CA TYR A 262 1.57 -1.12 11.72
C TYR A 262 2.15 -1.84 10.51
N ILE A 263 2.75 -1.08 9.59
CA ILE A 263 3.22 -1.57 8.30
C ILE A 263 4.70 -1.23 8.19
N LEU A 264 5.54 -2.27 8.08
CA LEU A 264 6.97 -2.13 7.81
C LEU A 264 7.20 -2.24 6.30
N ALA A 265 7.60 -1.14 5.68
CA ALA A 265 7.94 -1.10 4.27
C ALA A 265 9.48 -1.14 4.10
N PRO A 266 10.03 -2.14 3.39
CA PRO A 266 11.45 -2.16 3.07
C PRO A 266 11.78 -1.10 2.02
N VAL A 267 12.98 -0.54 2.13
CA VAL A 267 13.59 0.43 1.23
C VAL A 267 14.97 -0.08 0.82
N ASP A 268 15.24 -0.17 -0.47
CA ASP A 268 16.52 -0.65 -0.98
C ASP A 268 17.65 0.40 -0.83
N SER A 269 18.83 0.09 -1.36
CA SER A 269 20.01 0.96 -1.32
C SER A 269 19.91 2.19 -2.24
N VAL A 270 19.01 2.16 -3.22
CA VAL A 270 18.77 3.22 -4.22
C VAL A 270 17.62 4.15 -3.78
N GLY A 271 16.78 3.68 -2.85
CA GLY A 271 15.63 4.38 -2.28
C GLY A 271 14.28 3.87 -2.75
N ASN A 272 14.18 2.78 -3.54
CA ASN A 272 12.89 2.22 -3.89
C ASN A 272 12.25 1.59 -2.65
N GLU A 273 10.99 1.93 -2.43
CA GLU A 273 10.21 1.47 -1.28
C GLU A 273 9.01 0.66 -1.74
N LEU A 274 8.69 -0.39 -0.99
CA LEU A 274 7.47 -1.16 -1.22
C LEU A 274 6.25 -0.35 -0.74
N MET A 275 5.64 0.40 -1.67
CA MET A 275 4.53 1.31 -1.38
C MET A 275 3.17 0.61 -1.27
N ASP A 276 3.03 -0.61 -1.79
CA ASP A 276 1.75 -1.32 -1.79
C ASP A 276 1.54 -2.07 -0.46
N ALA A 277 0.61 -1.59 0.36
CA ALA A 277 0.23 -2.23 1.61
C ALA A 277 -1.13 -2.94 1.47
N ASN A 278 -1.14 -4.25 1.70
CA ASN A 278 -2.35 -5.06 1.70
C ASN A 278 -2.36 -6.06 2.85
N TYR A 279 -3.25 -5.87 3.81
CA TYR A 279 -3.39 -6.75 4.96
C TYR A 279 -4.29 -7.93 4.60
N VAL A 280 -3.72 -9.13 4.54
CA VAL A 280 -4.43 -10.36 4.11
C VAL A 280 -4.77 -11.27 5.31
N ASN A 281 -4.34 -10.91 6.52
CA ASN A 281 -4.56 -11.67 7.76
C ASN A 281 -4.20 -13.16 7.60
N THR A 282 -3.07 -13.43 6.96
CA THR A 282 -2.50 -14.77 6.80
C THR A 282 -1.19 -14.89 7.59
N PRO A 283 -0.73 -16.11 7.93
CA PRO A 283 0.57 -16.31 8.57
C PRO A 283 1.76 -15.76 7.76
N ASP A 284 1.56 -15.55 6.45
CA ASP A 284 2.55 -15.03 5.52
C ASP A 284 2.66 -13.49 5.54
N ASP A 285 1.66 -12.81 6.14
CA ASP A 285 1.63 -11.36 6.29
C ASP A 285 2.60 -10.93 7.41
N THR A 286 3.85 -10.81 7.01
CA THR A 286 4.99 -10.67 7.92
C THR A 286 5.39 -9.22 8.14
N ASN A 287 4.97 -8.31 7.26
CA ASN A 287 5.28 -6.89 7.33
C ASN A 287 4.17 -6.05 7.96
N ILE A 288 2.95 -6.60 8.13
CA ILE A 288 1.81 -5.87 8.70
C ILE A 288 1.30 -6.58 9.96
N VAL A 289 1.17 -5.83 11.05
CA VAL A 289 0.55 -6.33 12.29
C VAL A 289 -0.67 -5.50 12.68
N ARG A 290 -1.79 -6.20 12.92
CA ARG A 290 -3.02 -5.62 13.46
C ARG A 290 -2.95 -5.59 14.98
N VAL A 291 -3.10 -4.40 15.55
CA VAL A 291 -3.11 -4.14 16.99
C VAL A 291 -4.46 -3.57 17.39
N HIS A 292 -5.24 -4.34 18.14
CA HIS A 292 -6.50 -3.86 18.72
C HIS A 292 -6.30 -3.57 20.20
N ILE A 293 -6.49 -2.32 20.62
CA ILE A 293 -6.29 -1.90 21.99
C ILE A 293 -7.63 -1.98 22.73
N THR A 294 -7.77 -2.97 23.60
CA THR A 294 -8.92 -3.08 24.49
C THR A 294 -8.74 -2.15 25.69
N ASP A 295 -9.84 -1.59 26.17
CA ASP A 295 -9.80 -0.79 27.40
C ASP A 295 -9.62 -1.71 28.62
N GLN A 296 -8.52 -1.49 29.33
CA GLN A 296 -8.14 -2.19 30.55
C GLN A 296 -8.41 -1.35 31.80
N TRP A 297 -8.82 -0.09 31.66
CA TRP A 297 -9.03 0.82 32.79
C TRP A 297 -10.07 0.29 33.79
N TRP A 298 -11.18 -0.26 33.29
CA TRP A 298 -12.25 -0.84 34.11
C TRP A 298 -11.80 -2.08 34.90
N SER A 299 -10.76 -2.79 34.45
CA SER A 299 -10.19 -3.94 35.19
C SER A 299 -9.60 -3.51 36.53
N TYR A 300 -9.13 -2.26 36.65
CA TYR A 300 -8.55 -1.70 37.87
C TYR A 300 -9.53 -0.82 38.66
N ASN A 301 -10.56 -0.28 37.99
CA ASN A 301 -11.48 0.70 38.55
C ASN A 301 -12.91 0.17 38.79
N GLN A 302 -13.05 -1.14 39.03
CA GLN A 302 -14.36 -1.78 39.26
C GLN A 302 -15.13 -1.17 40.44
N HIS A 303 -14.46 -0.54 41.40
CA HIS A 303 -15.07 0.12 42.55
C HIS A 303 -15.94 1.35 42.18
N LEU A 304 -15.76 1.90 40.97
CA LEU A 304 -16.59 3.00 40.45
C LEU A 304 -17.86 2.50 39.76
N ILE A 305 -17.92 1.21 39.42
CA ILE A 305 -19.11 0.61 38.86
C ILE A 305 -20.14 0.56 40.00
N PRO A 306 -21.30 1.24 39.87
CA PRO A 306 -22.33 1.16 40.88
C PRO A 306 -22.70 -0.32 41.11
N PRO A 307 -22.92 -0.74 42.36
CA PRO A 307 -23.49 -2.06 42.59
C PRO A 307 -24.79 -2.16 41.79
N GLU A 308 -25.05 -3.34 41.25
CA GLU A 308 -26.34 -3.62 40.60
C GLU A 308 -27.45 -3.19 41.57
N PRO A 309 -28.47 -2.44 41.11
CA PRO A 309 -29.54 -2.02 42.00
C PRO A 309 -30.12 -3.25 42.69
N GLU A 310 -30.36 -3.13 44.00
CA GLU A 310 -31.02 -4.20 44.73
C GLU A 310 -32.31 -4.56 43.96
N PRO A 311 -32.55 -5.86 43.69
CA PRO A 311 -33.74 -6.26 42.97
C PRO A 311 -34.96 -5.66 43.67
N PRO A 312 -35.95 -5.13 42.91
CA PRO A 312 -37.09 -4.46 43.50
C PRO A 312 -37.73 -5.37 44.53
N GLU A 313 -38.00 -4.83 45.72
CA GLU A 313 -38.58 -5.61 46.81
C GLU A 313 -39.82 -6.36 46.28
N PRO A 314 -39.94 -7.68 46.56
CA PRO A 314 -41.08 -8.43 46.08
C PRO A 314 -42.38 -7.81 46.57
N PRO A 315 -43.45 -7.82 45.77
CA PRO A 315 -44.72 -7.27 46.19
C PRO A 315 -45.16 -7.97 47.48
N LEU A 316 -45.45 -7.18 48.51
CA LEU A 316 -45.80 -7.64 49.86
C LEU A 316 -44.69 -8.43 50.59
N GLY A 317 -43.43 -8.36 50.14
CA GLY A 317 -42.31 -9.10 50.73
C GLY A 317 -42.31 -10.60 50.40
N ILE A 318 -43.08 -11.04 49.40
CA ILE A 318 -43.28 -12.45 49.06
C ILE A 318 -42.58 -12.78 47.72
N PRO A 319 -41.44 -13.52 47.73
CA PRO A 319 -40.61 -13.73 46.54
C PRO A 319 -41.32 -14.38 45.35
N TRP A 320 -42.18 -15.38 45.58
CA TRP A 320 -42.89 -16.07 44.50
C TRP A 320 -43.96 -15.21 43.82
N LEU A 321 -44.45 -14.15 44.50
CA LEU A 321 -45.52 -13.31 43.98
C LEU A 321 -45.00 -12.34 42.93
N GLN A 322 -43.75 -11.90 43.08
CA GLN A 322 -43.00 -11.19 42.05
C GLN A 322 -42.79 -12.09 40.83
N GLN A 323 -42.27 -13.29 41.06
CA GLN A 323 -42.03 -14.26 39.99
C GLN A 323 -43.31 -14.60 39.22
N LEU A 324 -44.44 -14.81 39.92
CA LEU A 324 -45.74 -15.03 39.28
C LEU A 324 -46.19 -13.80 38.47
N ASN A 325 -45.98 -12.59 38.98
CA ASN A 325 -46.32 -11.36 38.27
C ASN A 325 -45.47 -11.17 37.01
N ASP A 326 -44.18 -11.45 37.10
CA ASP A 326 -43.23 -11.36 35.98
C ASP A 326 -43.53 -12.45 34.94
N ASP A 327 -43.81 -13.67 35.40
CA ASP A 327 -44.23 -14.79 34.55
C ASP A 327 -45.57 -14.47 33.87
N MET A 328 -46.54 -13.86 34.57
CA MET A 328 -47.81 -13.41 33.98
C MET A 328 -47.63 -12.35 32.87
N GLN A 329 -46.54 -11.60 32.88
CA GLN A 329 -46.21 -10.64 31.82
C GLN A 329 -45.48 -11.28 30.63
N SER A 330 -44.96 -12.50 30.78
CA SER A 330 -44.33 -13.22 29.68
C SER A 330 -45.36 -13.70 28.64
N GLU A 331 -45.01 -13.58 27.36
CA GLU A 331 -45.87 -14.00 26.26
C GLU A 331 -46.15 -15.51 26.29
N GLU A 332 -45.16 -16.30 26.71
CA GLU A 332 -45.24 -17.76 26.84
C GLU A 332 -46.28 -18.20 27.88
N PHE A 333 -46.33 -17.53 29.03
CA PHE A 333 -47.32 -17.81 30.07
C PHE A 333 -48.73 -17.39 29.66
N GLN A 334 -48.87 -16.24 28.98
CA GLN A 334 -50.18 -15.77 28.49
C GLN A 334 -50.76 -16.70 27.41
N LEU A 335 -49.93 -17.17 26.49
CA LEU A 335 -50.34 -18.13 25.46
C LEU A 335 -50.74 -19.46 26.07
N SER A 336 -49.90 -20.03 26.94
CA SER A 336 -50.19 -21.32 27.59
C SER A 336 -51.42 -21.24 28.49
N GLY A 337 -51.56 -20.17 29.28
CA GLY A 337 -52.74 -19.89 30.08
C GLY A 337 -54.00 -19.68 29.25
N GLY A 338 -53.91 -18.98 28.12
CA GLY A 338 -55.00 -18.78 27.17
C GLY A 338 -55.49 -20.09 26.54
N VAL A 339 -54.56 -20.97 26.13
CA VAL A 339 -54.88 -22.30 25.59
C VAL A 339 -55.52 -23.19 26.65
N LEU A 340 -55.03 -23.17 27.89
CA LEU A 340 -55.62 -23.90 29.02
C LEU A 340 -57.06 -23.43 29.27
N LEU A 341 -57.28 -22.12 29.31
CA LEU A 341 -58.60 -21.56 29.56
C LEU A 341 -59.58 -21.88 28.42
N ALA A 342 -59.12 -21.78 27.16
CA ALA A 342 -59.91 -22.16 25.99
C ALA A 342 -60.29 -23.65 26.00
N THR A 343 -59.36 -24.54 26.38
CA THR A 343 -59.63 -25.98 26.46
C THR A 343 -60.59 -26.33 27.59
N ILE A 344 -60.51 -25.65 28.74
CA ILE A 344 -61.46 -25.79 29.85
C ILE A 344 -62.87 -25.35 29.42
N VAL A 345 -63.00 -24.17 28.82
CA VAL A 345 -64.29 -23.64 28.35
C VAL A 345 -64.90 -24.55 27.28
N LEU A 346 -64.09 -25.01 26.32
CA LEU A 346 -64.53 -25.97 25.31
C LEU A 346 -65.02 -27.27 25.94
N ASN A 347 -64.33 -27.81 26.96
CA ASN A 347 -64.78 -28.99 27.67
C ASN A 347 -66.13 -28.75 28.38
N PHE A 348 -66.30 -27.62 29.07
CA PHE A 348 -67.56 -27.28 29.75
C PHE A 348 -68.74 -27.11 28.79
N ILE A 349 -68.51 -26.72 27.53
CA ILE A 349 -69.57 -26.59 26.50
C ILE A 349 -69.81 -27.93 25.78
N LEU A 350 -68.75 -28.62 25.36
CA LEU A 350 -68.82 -29.84 24.54
C LEU A 350 -69.31 -31.05 25.32
N LEU A 351 -68.89 -31.26 26.57
CA LEU A 351 -69.36 -32.37 27.40
C LEU A 351 -70.89 -32.41 27.56
N PRO A 352 -71.57 -31.33 27.97
CA PRO A 352 -73.03 -31.36 28.08
C PRO A 352 -73.74 -31.54 26.73
N LEU A 353 -73.19 -30.98 25.63
CA LEU A 353 -73.74 -31.17 24.29
C LEU A 353 -73.60 -32.63 23.80
N LEU A 354 -72.44 -33.25 24.01
CA LEU A 354 -72.20 -34.66 23.69
C LEU A 354 -73.07 -35.57 24.55
N LEU A 355 -73.22 -35.29 25.84
CA LEU A 355 -74.13 -36.03 26.72
C LEU A 355 -75.60 -35.92 26.28
N ARG A 356 -76.04 -34.74 25.83
CA ARG A 356 -77.40 -34.55 25.26
C ARG A 356 -77.58 -35.34 23.96
N ARG A 357 -76.63 -35.28 23.03
CA ARG A 357 -76.68 -36.06 21.77
C ARG A 357 -76.65 -37.56 22.03
N ARG A 358 -75.81 -38.05 22.96
CA ARG A 358 -75.75 -39.46 23.36
C ARG A 358 -77.06 -39.93 23.99
N LYS A 359 -77.69 -39.14 24.86
CA LYS A 359 -79.02 -39.45 25.41
C LYS A 359 -80.08 -39.54 24.31
N ARG A 360 -80.05 -38.65 23.31
CA ARG A 360 -80.99 -38.68 22.17
C ARG A 360 -80.75 -39.90 21.27
N LEU A 361 -79.49 -40.20 20.93
CA LEU A 361 -79.10 -41.38 20.15
C LEU A 361 -79.47 -42.68 20.87
N LYS A 362 -79.27 -42.77 22.19
CA LYS A 362 -79.67 -43.94 22.99
C LYS A 362 -81.18 -44.18 22.90
N ARG A 363 -82.01 -43.12 23.05
CA ARG A 363 -83.47 -43.22 22.87
C ARG A 363 -83.87 -43.66 21.45
N VAL A 364 -83.20 -43.12 20.42
CA VAL A 364 -83.48 -43.49 19.02
C VAL A 364 -83.09 -44.94 18.72
N MET A 365 -81.95 -45.42 19.23
CA MET A 365 -81.55 -46.82 19.12
C MET A 365 -82.49 -47.76 19.89
N GLU A 366 -82.90 -47.39 21.11
CA GLU A 366 -83.86 -48.19 21.89
C GLU A 366 -85.23 -48.25 21.21
N ALA A 367 -85.69 -47.14 20.62
CA ALA A 367 -86.91 -47.13 19.81
C ALA A 367 -86.78 -47.98 18.55
N ARG A 368 -85.63 -47.94 17.84
CA ARG A 368 -85.38 -48.83 16.69
C ARG A 368 -85.28 -50.30 17.10
N LYS A 369 -84.66 -50.62 18.24
CA LYS A 369 -84.65 -52.00 18.78
C LYS A 369 -86.05 -52.47 19.17
N ARG A 370 -86.87 -51.61 19.78
CA ARG A 370 -88.28 -51.93 20.07
C ARG A 370 -89.10 -52.14 18.81
N ASN A 371 -88.94 -51.28 17.80
CA ASN A 371 -89.65 -51.45 16.53
C ASN A 371 -89.18 -52.70 15.77
N ALA A 372 -87.88 -53.04 15.82
CA ALA A 372 -87.38 -54.29 15.26
C ALA A 372 -87.91 -55.52 16.01
N ALA A 373 -88.02 -55.45 17.35
CA ALA A 373 -88.62 -56.51 18.16
C ALA A 373 -90.14 -56.66 17.93
N MET A 374 -90.87 -55.55 17.72
CA MET A 374 -92.28 -55.57 17.33
C MET A 374 -92.47 -56.10 15.90
N ALA A 375 -91.59 -55.73 14.96
CA ALA A 375 -91.60 -56.31 13.62
C ALA A 375 -91.36 -57.82 13.64
N SER A 376 -90.43 -58.31 14.49
CA SER A 376 -90.22 -59.75 14.67
C SER A 376 -91.35 -60.46 15.43
N MET A 377 -92.13 -59.74 16.26
CA MET A 377 -93.33 -60.30 16.91
C MET A 377 -94.52 -60.37 15.95
N ASN A 378 -94.73 -59.35 15.11
CA ASN A 378 -95.77 -59.38 14.08
C ASN A 378 -95.50 -60.45 13.01
N GLU A 379 -94.23 -60.72 12.66
CA GLU A 379 -93.86 -61.84 11.77
C GLU A 379 -94.06 -63.22 12.43
N PHE A 380 -94.11 -63.29 13.76
CA PHE A 380 -94.39 -64.51 14.52
C PHE A 380 -95.90 -64.76 14.71
N ASP A 381 -96.69 -63.69 14.81
CA ASP A 381 -98.17 -63.76 14.90
C ASP A 381 -98.81 -64.06 13.53
N ASP A 382 -98.25 -63.58 12.41
CA ASP A 382 -98.69 -63.94 11.03
C ASP A 382 -98.34 -65.39 10.60
N PHE A 383 -97.65 -66.17 11.45
CA PHE A 383 -97.33 -67.59 11.20
C PHE A 383 -98.40 -68.55 11.77
N PHE A 384 -99.30 -68.08 12.64
CA PHE A 384 -100.31 -68.92 13.32
C PHE A 384 -101.78 -68.56 12.98
N GLU A 385 -102.00 -67.72 11.96
CA GLU A 385 -103.27 -67.61 11.22
C GLU A 385 -103.16 -68.34 9.87
#